data_AF-A0A4Y1RS93-F1
#
_entry.id   AF-A0A4Y1RS93-F1
#
_cell.length_a   1.000
_cell.length_b   1.000
_cell.length_c   1.000
_cell.angle_alpha   90.00
_cell.angle_beta   90.00
_cell.angle_gamma   90.00
#
_symmetry.space_group_name_H-M   'P 1'
#
loop_
_entity.id
_entity.type
_entity.pdbx_description
1 polymer ?
#
loop_
_entity_poly.entity_id
_entity_poly.type
_entity_poly.pdbx_seq_one_letter_code
_entity_poly.pdbx_strand_id
1 'polypeptide(L)'
;MELVFDYNDLKKIPMIREYIKESNRDAIRLRDETSGEVANTDLFFPGILPKLPGRYYYLFGKPIVTKGKKEILKDKENANKLYLEIQSDIENSLAYLLKKREEDPYRSVTDRTAYRAIYSPLHEVPTFEP
;
A
#
# COMPACT_ATOMS: atom_id res chain seq x y z
N MET A 1 -8.83 4.46 -9.43
CA MET A 1 -8.96 2.99 -9.33
C MET A 1 -8.09 2.41 -10.41
N GLU A 2 -7.17 1.53 -10.05
CA GLU A 2 -6.22 0.94 -11.00
C GLU A 2 -6.41 -0.58 -10.91
N LEU A 3 -6.65 -1.21 -12.05
CA LEU A 3 -6.87 -2.66 -12.15
C LEU A 3 -5.49 -3.34 -12.10
N VAL A 4 -5.09 -3.86 -10.94
CA VAL A 4 -3.75 -4.43 -10.73
C VAL A 4 -3.63 -5.83 -11.34
N PHE A 5 -4.74 -6.57 -11.44
CA PHE A 5 -4.77 -7.91 -12.01
C PHE A 5 -5.83 -7.98 -13.11
N ASP A 6 -5.42 -8.42 -14.29
CA ASP A 6 -6.35 -8.72 -15.37
C ASP A 6 -6.97 -10.12 -15.20
N TYR A 7 -7.92 -10.45 -16.07
CA TYR A 7 -8.60 -11.74 -16.05
C TYR A 7 -7.63 -12.94 -16.22
N ASN A 8 -6.61 -12.79 -17.05
CA ASN A 8 -5.64 -13.84 -17.33
C ASN A 8 -4.71 -14.06 -16.13
N ASP A 9 -4.42 -13.02 -15.36
CA ASP A 9 -3.62 -13.12 -14.15
C ASP A 9 -4.37 -13.83 -13.02
N LEU A 10 -5.67 -13.57 -12.86
CA LEU A 10 -6.50 -14.26 -11.87
C LEU A 10 -6.64 -15.76 -12.14
N LYS A 11 -6.63 -16.17 -13.42
CA LYS A 11 -6.63 -17.59 -13.84
C LYS A 11 -5.32 -18.33 -13.51
N LYS A 12 -4.22 -17.62 -13.23
CA LYS A 12 -2.93 -18.24 -12.84
C LYS A 12 -2.91 -18.68 -11.39
N ILE A 13 -3.79 -18.12 -10.54
CA ILE A 13 -3.89 -18.47 -9.11
C ILE A 13 -4.80 -19.70 -8.98
N PRO A 14 -4.30 -20.86 -8.49
CA PRO A 14 -5.05 -22.12 -8.52
C PRO A 14 -6.43 -22.05 -7.83
N MET A 15 -6.51 -21.41 -6.67
CA MET A 15 -7.76 -21.31 -5.90
C MET A 15 -8.81 -20.42 -6.60
N ILE A 16 -8.37 -19.30 -7.18
CA ILE A 16 -9.25 -18.36 -7.90
C ILE A 16 -9.70 -18.98 -9.23
N ARG A 17 -8.80 -19.69 -9.91
CA ARG A 17 -9.13 -20.42 -11.14
C ARG A 17 -10.25 -21.44 -10.93
N GLU A 18 -10.18 -22.23 -9.85
CA GLU A 18 -11.22 -23.22 -9.56
C GLU A 18 -12.55 -22.54 -9.17
N TYR A 19 -12.50 -21.47 -8.38
CA TYR A 19 -13.70 -20.67 -8.07
C TYR A 19 -14.37 -20.07 -9.31
N ILE A 20 -13.60 -19.51 -10.25
CA ILE A 20 -14.10 -18.97 -11.52
C ILE A 20 -14.73 -20.09 -12.37
N LYS A 21 -14.09 -21.27 -12.46
CA LYS A 21 -14.63 -22.41 -13.21
C LYS A 21 -15.94 -22.93 -12.62
N GLU A 22 -16.02 -23.03 -11.30
CA GLU A 22 -17.21 -23.50 -10.59
C GLU A 22 -18.36 -22.50 -10.77
N SER A 23 -18.09 -21.20 -10.57
CA SER A 23 -19.07 -20.13 -10.79
C SER A 23 -19.57 -20.07 -12.24
N ASN A 24 -18.73 -20.43 -13.22
CA ASN A 24 -19.11 -20.49 -14.63
C ASN A 24 -19.83 -21.79 -15.04
N ARG A 25 -19.69 -22.86 -14.26
CA ARG A 25 -20.38 -24.12 -14.53
C ARG A 25 -21.89 -23.97 -14.35
N ASP A 26 -22.31 -23.18 -13.36
CA ASP A 26 -23.72 -22.95 -13.01
C ASP A 26 -24.29 -21.65 -13.63
N ALA A 27 -23.47 -20.89 -14.37
CA ALA A 27 -23.88 -19.65 -14.99
C ALA A 27 -24.72 -19.89 -16.26
N ILE A 28 -25.80 -19.12 -16.41
CA ILE A 28 -26.63 -19.12 -17.62
C ILE A 28 -25.79 -18.61 -18.80
N ARG A 29 -25.60 -19.46 -19.82
CA ARG A 29 -24.95 -19.06 -21.07
C ARG A 29 -25.87 -18.15 -21.87
N LEU A 30 -25.58 -16.85 -21.87
CA LEU A 30 -26.43 -15.84 -22.51
C LEU A 30 -26.39 -15.87 -24.04
N ARG A 31 -25.48 -16.64 -24.67
CA ARG A 31 -25.27 -16.69 -26.14
C ARG A 31 -24.87 -18.11 -26.59
N ASP A 32 -25.82 -19.03 -26.56
CA ASP A 32 -25.58 -20.45 -26.86
C ASP A 32 -25.51 -20.76 -28.38
N GLU A 33 -25.99 -19.87 -29.24
CA GLU A 33 -26.19 -20.15 -30.69
C GLU A 33 -25.03 -19.73 -31.60
N THR A 34 -24.02 -19.03 -31.10
CA THR A 34 -22.86 -18.61 -31.90
C THR A 34 -21.71 -19.59 -31.72
N SER A 35 -21.07 -20.06 -32.79
CA SER A 35 -19.86 -20.91 -32.74
C SER A 35 -18.58 -20.12 -33.01
N GLY A 36 -17.51 -20.35 -32.24
CA GLY A 36 -16.19 -19.71 -32.42
C GLY A 36 -15.66 -19.05 -31.13
N GLU A 37 -14.53 -18.32 -31.18
CA GLU A 37 -13.94 -17.62 -30.01
C GLU A 37 -14.93 -16.68 -29.32
N VAL A 38 -15.86 -16.09 -30.10
CA VAL A 38 -16.89 -15.15 -29.64
C VAL A 38 -17.98 -15.84 -28.79
N ALA A 39 -18.09 -17.17 -28.88
CA ALA A 39 -19.02 -17.98 -28.09
C ALA A 39 -18.55 -18.20 -26.64
N ASN A 40 -17.23 -18.06 -26.40
CA ASN A 40 -16.62 -18.38 -25.12
C ASN A 40 -16.71 -17.19 -24.17
N THR A 41 -17.92 -16.93 -23.67
CA THR A 41 -18.15 -15.86 -22.69
C THR A 41 -18.12 -16.45 -21.28
N ASP A 42 -16.91 -16.66 -20.73
CA ASP A 42 -16.76 -16.90 -19.31
C ASP A 42 -17.33 -15.67 -18.56
N LEU A 43 -18.35 -15.88 -17.74
CA LEU A 43 -18.87 -14.88 -16.81
C LEU A 43 -17.76 -14.54 -15.81
N PHE A 44 -17.22 -13.33 -15.95
CA PHE A 44 -16.25 -12.78 -15.01
C PHE A 44 -16.94 -11.75 -14.13
N PHE A 45 -17.14 -12.09 -12.86
CA PHE A 45 -17.40 -11.09 -11.83
C PHE A 45 -16.06 -10.47 -11.44
N PRO A 46 -15.78 -9.19 -11.77
CA PRO A 46 -14.54 -8.57 -11.38
C PRO A 46 -14.47 -8.53 -9.85
N GLY A 47 -13.58 -9.33 -9.28
CA GLY A 47 -13.23 -9.24 -7.87
C GLY A 47 -12.57 -7.89 -7.63
N ILE A 48 -13.30 -6.94 -7.07
CA ILE A 48 -12.71 -5.71 -6.54
C ILE A 48 -11.94 -6.14 -5.29
N LEU A 49 -10.64 -6.33 -5.41
CA LEU A 49 -9.78 -6.51 -4.24
C LEU A 49 -9.53 -5.11 -3.66
N PRO A 50 -10.14 -4.73 -2.51
CA PRO A 50 -9.82 -3.45 -1.88
C PRO A 50 -8.34 -3.45 -1.57
N LYS A 51 -7.65 -2.36 -1.90
CA LYS A 51 -6.24 -2.19 -1.58
C LYS A 51 -6.06 -2.35 -0.07
N LEU A 52 -5.46 -3.46 0.35
CA LEU A 52 -5.20 -3.70 1.77
C LEU A 52 -4.28 -2.60 2.29
N PRO A 53 -4.66 -1.91 3.38
CA PRO A 53 -3.87 -0.79 3.87
C PRO A 53 -2.49 -1.29 4.32
N GLY A 54 -1.45 -0.67 3.76
CA GLY A 54 -0.07 -0.89 4.19
C GLY A 54 0.16 -0.36 5.60
N ARG A 55 1.37 -0.56 6.13
CA ARG A 55 1.80 0.02 7.40
C ARG A 55 1.96 1.55 7.28
N TYR A 56 1.66 2.28 8.36
CA TYR A 56 1.99 3.70 8.48
C TYR A 56 3.41 3.86 9.03
N TYR A 57 4.19 4.74 8.40
CA TYR A 57 5.56 5.06 8.80
C TYR A 57 5.58 6.52 9.23
N TYR A 58 6.04 6.79 10.44
CA TYR A 58 6.17 8.14 11.00
C TYR A 58 7.52 8.27 11.71
N LEU A 59 8.15 9.43 11.60
CA LEU A 59 9.39 9.78 12.30
C LEU A 59 9.15 11.10 13.03
N PHE A 60 9.41 11.13 14.34
CA PHE A 60 9.33 12.35 15.12
C PHE A 60 10.68 13.05 15.11
N GLY A 61 10.74 14.18 14.40
CA GLY A 61 11.92 15.03 14.34
C GLY A 61 12.11 15.88 15.59
N LYS A 62 13.18 16.68 15.58
CA LYS A 62 13.47 17.66 16.64
C LYS A 62 12.39 18.76 16.67
N PRO A 63 12.03 19.28 17.85
CA PRO A 63 11.04 20.35 17.95
C PRO A 63 11.56 21.66 17.34
N ILE A 64 10.70 22.34 16.58
CA ILE A 64 11.00 23.65 16.00
C ILE A 64 10.62 24.75 17.00
N VAL A 65 11.60 25.17 17.81
CA VAL A 65 11.37 26.20 18.84
C VAL A 65 11.46 27.60 18.23
N THR A 66 10.30 28.25 18.11
CA THR A 66 10.17 29.65 17.65
C THR A 66 9.89 30.64 18.79
N LYS A 67 9.54 30.16 19.98
CA LYS A 67 9.29 31.00 21.16
C LYS A 67 10.52 31.83 21.49
N GLY A 68 10.34 33.15 21.63
CA GLY A 68 11.43 34.10 21.93
C GLY A 68 12.24 34.57 20.72
N LYS A 69 12.07 33.98 19.53
CA LYS A 69 12.82 34.33 18.31
C LYS A 69 12.07 35.37 17.44
N LYS A 70 11.54 36.43 18.05
CA LYS A 70 10.72 37.44 17.34
C LYS A 70 11.48 38.16 16.22
N GLU A 71 12.80 38.30 16.35
CA GLU A 71 13.64 38.98 15.36
C GLU A 71 13.73 38.20 14.04
N ILE A 72 13.64 36.86 14.07
CA ILE A 72 13.59 36.04 12.84
C ILE A 72 12.34 36.37 12.01
N LEU A 73 11.24 36.79 12.65
CA LEU A 73 10.00 37.16 11.95
C LEU A 73 10.06 38.56 11.32
N LYS A 74 10.97 39.42 11.78
CA LYS A 74 11.12 40.79 11.25
C LYS A 74 12.06 40.85 10.05
N ASP A 75 12.91 39.84 9.89
CA ASP A 75 13.87 39.74 8.80
C ASP A 75 13.49 38.60 7.86
N LYS A 76 13.09 38.96 6.65
CA LYS A 76 12.68 38.02 5.60
C LYS A 76 13.78 37.02 5.24
N GLU A 77 15.04 37.44 5.22
CA GLU A 77 16.14 36.56 4.81
C GLU A 77 16.41 35.52 5.90
N ASN A 78 16.40 35.93 7.17
CA ASN A 78 16.55 35.03 8.30
C ASN A 78 15.36 34.06 8.44
N ALA A 79 14.12 34.53 8.20
CA ALA A 79 12.96 33.65 8.13
C ALA A 79 13.10 32.60 7.02
N ASN A 80 13.57 33.02 5.84
CA ASN A 80 13.78 32.12 4.71
C ASN A 80 14.86 31.08 5.00
N LYS A 81 15.96 31.45 5.67
CA LYS A 81 17.01 30.50 6.10
C LYS A 81 16.45 29.43 7.02
N LEU A 82 15.70 29.82 8.05
CA LEU A 82 15.05 28.88 8.98
C LEU A 82 14.05 27.96 8.25
N TYR A 83 13.28 28.52 7.32
CA TYR A 83 12.34 27.75 6.50
C TYR A 83 13.06 26.66 5.69
N LEU A 84 14.13 27.01 4.98
CA LEU A 84 14.90 26.07 4.16
C LEU A 84 15.58 24.98 5.00
N GLU A 85 16.07 25.33 6.20
CA GLU A 85 16.61 24.36 7.16
C GLU A 85 15.54 23.33 7.56
N ILE A 86 14.36 23.79 7.98
CA ILE A 86 13.23 22.92 8.34
C ILE A 86 12.79 22.06 7.15
N GLN A 87 12.73 22.65 5.96
CA GLN A 87 12.36 21.93 4.74
C GLN A 87 13.35 20.78 4.48
N SER A 88 14.65 21.04 4.57
CA SER A 88 15.68 20.03 4.38
C SER A 88 15.58 18.91 5.43
N ASP A 89 15.32 19.24 6.69
CA ASP A 89 15.11 18.26 7.76
C ASP A 89 13.90 17.34 7.49
N ILE A 90 12.81 17.90 6.98
CA ILE A 90 11.61 17.15 6.59
C ILE A 90 11.90 16.25 5.38
N GLU A 91 12.58 16.78 4.35
CA GLU A 91 12.96 16.01 3.16
C GLU A 91 13.85 14.81 3.53
N ASN A 92 14.83 15.01 4.41
CA ASN A 92 15.69 13.94 4.92
C ASN A 92 14.89 12.89 5.71
N SER A 93 13.95 13.32 6.55
CA SER A 93 13.06 12.43 7.31
C SER A 93 12.16 11.60 6.39
N LEU A 94 11.61 12.22 5.33
CA LEU A 94 10.81 11.53 4.33
C LEU A 94 11.63 10.53 3.53
N ALA A 95 12.84 10.90 3.10
CA ALA A 95 13.75 9.99 2.40
C ALA A 95 14.10 8.77 3.26
N TYR A 96 14.36 8.97 4.55
CA TYR A 96 14.56 7.88 5.51
C TYR A 96 13.34 6.97 5.60
N LEU A 97 12.14 7.53 5.78
CA LEU A 97 10.90 6.76 5.88
C LEU A 97 10.59 5.97 4.59
N LEU A 98 10.86 6.54 3.42
CA LEU A 98 10.71 5.85 2.14
C LEU A 98 11.67 4.66 2.04
N LYS A 99 12.94 4.85 2.39
CA LYS A 99 13.93 3.76 2.45
C LYS A 99 13.48 2.67 3.43
N LYS A 100 13.04 3.04 4.64
CA LYS A 100 12.54 2.06 5.63
C LYS A 100 11.29 1.34 5.19
N ARG A 101 10.43 1.99 4.41
CA ARG A 101 9.26 1.35 3.79
C ARG A 101 9.65 0.36 2.69
N GLU A 102 10.73 0.61 1.95
CA GLU A 102 11.24 -0.33 0.96
C GLU A 102 11.91 -1.55 1.62
N GLU A 103 12.64 -1.31 2.72
CA GLU A 103 13.35 -2.35 3.48
C GLU A 103 12.46 -3.16 4.43
N ASP A 104 11.20 -2.75 4.68
CA ASP A 104 10.35 -3.38 5.71
C ASP A 104 9.84 -4.78 5.29
N PRO A 105 10.32 -5.86 5.94
CA PRO A 105 9.88 -7.23 5.64
C PRO A 105 8.42 -7.49 6.06
N TYR A 106 7.82 -6.57 6.82
CA TYR A 106 6.46 -6.64 7.33
C TYR A 106 5.54 -5.59 6.69
N ARG A 107 5.93 -5.03 5.53
CA ARG A 107 5.11 -4.04 4.80
C ARG A 107 3.74 -4.60 4.41
N SER A 108 3.66 -5.89 4.05
CA SER A 108 2.41 -6.56 3.70
C SER A 108 1.58 -6.91 4.94
N VAL A 109 0.26 -6.95 4.78
CA VAL A 109 -0.65 -7.50 5.81
C VAL A 109 -0.42 -9.01 6.01
N THR A 110 -0.06 -9.73 4.95
CA THR A 110 0.18 -11.18 4.99
C THR A 110 1.39 -11.51 5.87
N ASP A 111 2.50 -10.81 5.67
CA ASP A 111 3.76 -11.06 6.38
C ASP A 111 3.61 -10.74 7.87
N ARG A 112 2.86 -9.69 8.21
CA ARG A 112 2.50 -9.34 9.59
C ARG A 112 1.63 -10.40 10.25
N THR A 113 0.64 -10.92 9.52
CA THR A 113 -0.24 -11.99 10.03
C THR A 113 0.56 -13.26 10.31
N ALA A 114 1.46 -13.64 9.39
CA ALA A 114 2.35 -14.79 9.57
C ALA A 114 3.30 -14.60 10.78
N TYR A 115 3.92 -13.43 10.93
CA TYR A 115 4.76 -13.12 12.09
C TYR A 115 4.01 -13.28 13.42
N ARG A 116 2.81 -12.68 13.54
CA ARG A 116 1.99 -12.78 14.75
C ARG A 116 1.55 -14.21 15.07
N ALA A 117 1.31 -15.03 14.06
CA ALA A 117 0.96 -16.43 14.24
C ALA A 117 2.12 -17.25 14.84
N ILE A 118 3.36 -16.93 14.46
CA ILE A 118 4.57 -17.63 14.94
C ILE A 118 5.01 -17.12 16.32
N TYR A 119 4.99 -15.80 16.54
CA TYR A 119 5.62 -15.16 17.69
C TYR A 119 4.64 -14.73 18.80
N SER A 120 3.37 -15.15 18.76
CA SER A 120 2.25 -14.75 19.64
C SER A 120 1.60 -13.39 19.28
N PRO A 121 0.25 -13.28 19.34
CA PRO A 121 -0.46 -12.04 19.06
C PRO A 121 -0.17 -10.89 20.04
N LEU A 122 0.47 -11.17 21.18
CA LEU A 122 0.91 -10.16 22.15
C LEU A 122 2.21 -9.47 21.74
N HIS A 123 3.01 -10.04 20.83
CA HIS A 123 4.23 -9.40 20.35
C HIS A 123 3.91 -8.40 19.24
N GLU A 124 4.32 -7.16 19.47
CA GLU A 124 4.26 -6.13 18.44
C GLU A 124 5.21 -6.47 17.29
N VAL A 125 4.77 -6.19 16.07
CA VAL A 125 5.62 -6.38 14.89
C VAL A 125 6.76 -5.37 14.96
N PRO A 126 8.03 -5.80 14.82
CA PRO A 126 9.18 -4.91 14.89
C PRO A 126 9.02 -3.66 14.03
N THR A 127 9.46 -2.52 14.56
CA THR A 127 9.55 -1.24 13.83
C THR A 127 11.00 -0.95 13.45
N PHE A 128 11.19 -0.05 12.50
CA PHE A 128 12.52 0.47 12.19
C PHE A 128 13.08 1.25 13.37
N GLU A 129 14.40 1.22 13.52
CA GLU A 129 15.10 1.98 14.55
C GLU A 129 14.92 3.51 14.33
N PRO A 130 14.73 4.29 15.41
CA PRO A 130 14.68 5.76 15.34
C PRO A 130 16.03 6.40 15.02
#